data_AF-A0A8B8EJW9-F1
#
_entry.id   AF-A0A8B8EJW9-F1
#
_cell.length_a   1.000
_cell.length_b   1.000
_cell.length_c   1.000
_cell.angle_alpha   90.00
_cell.angle_beta   90.00
_cell.angle_gamma   90.00
#
_symmetry.space_group_name_H-M   'P 1'
#
loop_
_entity.id
_entity.type
_entity.pdbx_description
1 polymer ?
#
loop_
_entity_poly.entity_id
_entity_poly.type
_entity_poly.pdbx_seq_one_letter_code
_entity_poly.pdbx_strand_id
1 'polypeptide(L)'
;MWLYFLMSLTITYCTTVFSQDCKRVNHTCCYNQFLDVTTNHCLGCMNGRFGWNCDTPCIKGFYGHLCSKSCECSPNSCDPVKGCHTSGLFSLKRA
;
A
#
# COMPACT_ATOMS: atom_id res chain seq x y z
N MET A 1 15.34 38.33 -11.97
CA MET A 1 16.24 37.21 -12.39
C MET A 1 16.62 36.29 -11.23
N TRP A 2 16.98 36.79 -10.04
CA TRP A 2 17.34 35.93 -8.89
C TRP A 2 16.20 35.04 -8.37
N LEU A 3 14.97 35.57 -8.29
CA LEU A 3 13.80 34.79 -7.88
C LEU A 3 13.48 33.63 -8.85
N TYR A 4 13.72 33.81 -10.16
CA TYR A 4 13.56 32.74 -11.14
C TYR A 4 14.61 31.64 -10.97
N PHE A 5 15.85 32.00 -10.62
CA PHE A 5 16.94 31.06 -10.39
C PHE A 5 16.71 30.21 -9.13
N LEU A 6 16.17 30.83 -8.07
CA LEU A 6 15.76 30.12 -6.86
C LEU A 6 14.59 29.17 -7.14
N MET A 7 13.59 29.59 -7.92
CA MET A 7 12.47 28.72 -8.31
C MET A 7 12.92 27.55 -9.19
N SER A 8 13.87 27.76 -10.12
CA SER A 8 14.40 26.64 -10.91
C SER A 8 15.21 25.66 -10.06
N LEU A 9 15.96 26.15 -9.07
CA LEU A 9 16.69 25.29 -8.12
C LEU A 9 15.74 24.46 -7.25
N THR A 10 14.67 25.07 -6.72
CA THR A 10 13.67 24.35 -5.91
C THR A 10 12.90 23.33 -6.74
N ILE A 11 12.53 23.67 -7.99
CA ILE A 11 11.89 22.73 -8.92
C ILE A 11 12.82 21.55 -9.21
N THR A 12 14.10 21.80 -9.51
CA THR A 12 15.09 20.74 -9.80
C THR A 12 15.38 19.87 -8.58
N TYR A 13 15.41 20.45 -7.38
CA TYR A 13 15.52 19.69 -6.14
C TYR A 13 14.28 18.82 -5.89
N CYS A 14 13.08 19.35 -6.13
CA CYS A 14 11.83 18.62 -5.96
C CYS A 14 11.71 17.43 -6.93
N THR A 15 12.10 17.59 -8.20
CA THR A 15 12.06 16.51 -9.19
C THR A 15 13.10 15.42 -8.95
N THR A 16 14.25 15.74 -8.35
CA THR A 16 15.31 14.75 -8.04
C THR A 16 15.11 14.05 -6.69
N VAL A 17 14.46 14.69 -5.72
CA VAL A 17 14.22 14.12 -4.38
C VAL A 17 12.91 13.34 -4.30
N PHE A 18 11.86 13.78 -4.99
CA PHE A 18 10.56 13.09 -4.97
C PHE A 18 10.53 11.83 -5.85
N SER A 19 11.50 11.66 -6.75
CA SER A 19 11.67 10.47 -7.62
C SER A 19 12.57 9.40 -7.00
N GLN A 20 12.55 9.23 -5.67
CA GLN A 20 13.07 7.99 -5.07
C GLN A 20 12.11 6.82 -5.35
N ASP A 21 11.94 6.51 -6.63
CA ASP A 21 11.48 5.23 -7.08
C ASP A 21 12.45 4.20 -6.49
N CYS A 22 11.90 3.19 -5.82
CA CYS A 22 12.70 2.13 -5.23
C CYS A 22 13.64 1.54 -6.29
N LYS A 23 14.94 1.77 -6.13
CA LYS A 23 15.97 1.19 -6.99
C LYS A 23 16.04 -0.29 -6.66
N ARG A 24 15.47 -1.15 -7.49
CA ARG A 24 15.64 -2.60 -7.38
C ARG A 24 17.13 -2.92 -7.52
N VAL A 25 17.77 -3.30 -6.41
CA VAL A 25 19.18 -3.72 -6.40
C VAL A 25 19.21 -5.22 -6.12
N ASN A 26 19.86 -5.98 -7.00
CA ASN A 26 20.19 -7.39 -6.77
C ASN A 26 18.98 -8.25 -6.33
N HIS A 27 17.91 -8.24 -7.12
CA HIS A 27 16.65 -8.99 -6.87
C HIS A 27 15.85 -8.54 -5.63
N THR A 28 16.23 -7.44 -4.99
CA THR A 28 15.44 -6.87 -3.88
C THR A 28 14.24 -6.11 -4.44
N CYS A 29 13.05 -6.62 -4.15
CA CYS A 29 11.78 -5.98 -4.50
C CYS A 29 11.48 -4.80 -3.59
N CYS A 30 10.60 -3.90 -4.03
CA CYS A 30 10.27 -2.70 -3.27
C CYS A 30 9.40 -2.98 -2.05
N TYR A 31 9.27 -2.00 -1.16
CA TYR A 31 8.30 -2.07 -0.08
C TYR A 31 6.90 -2.35 -0.63
N ASN A 32 6.17 -3.28 -0.02
CA ASN A 32 4.88 -3.81 -0.49
C ASN A 32 4.93 -4.65 -1.78
N GLN A 33 6.09 -5.25 -2.08
CA GLN A 33 6.26 -6.21 -3.17
C GLN A 33 6.99 -7.47 -2.68
N PHE A 34 6.81 -8.57 -3.41
CA PHE A 34 7.54 -9.83 -3.21
C PHE A 34 8.11 -10.32 -4.54
N LEU A 35 9.22 -11.07 -4.49
CA LEU A 35 9.84 -11.66 -5.68
C LEU A 35 9.13 -12.96 -6.04
N ASP A 36 8.53 -13.01 -7.22
CA ASP A 36 8.10 -14.26 -7.82
C ASP A 36 9.28 -14.90 -8.55
N VAL A 37 9.83 -15.97 -7.98
CA VAL A 37 10.99 -16.71 -8.53
C VAL A 37 10.68 -17.39 -9.86
N THR A 38 9.41 -17.58 -10.20
CA THR A 38 8.99 -18.24 -11.44
C THR A 38 9.06 -17.29 -12.62
N THR A 39 8.61 -16.05 -12.40
CA THR A 39 8.56 -14.99 -13.42
C THR A 39 9.75 -14.03 -13.34
N ASN A 40 10.56 -14.13 -12.28
CA ASN A 40 11.64 -13.23 -11.93
C ASN A 40 11.20 -11.75 -11.85
N HIS A 41 9.94 -11.53 -11.48
CA HIS A 41 9.33 -10.21 -11.36
C HIS A 41 8.89 -9.94 -9.92
N CYS A 42 8.94 -8.66 -9.53
CA CYS A 42 8.36 -8.24 -8.27
C CYS A 42 6.88 -7.95 -8.44
N LEU A 43 6.07 -8.67 -7.68
CA LEU A 43 4.62 -8.54 -7.66
C LEU A 43 4.19 -7.76 -6.41
N GLY A 44 3.11 -6.99 -6.54
CA GLY A 44 2.51 -6.27 -5.41
C GLY A 44 1.89 -7.23 -4.40
N CYS A 45 1.84 -6.83 -3.13
CA CYS A 45 1.23 -7.66 -2.09
C CYS A 45 -0.25 -7.93 -2.34
N MET A 46 -0.65 -9.16 -2.00
CA MET A 46 -2.04 -9.56 -1.95
C MET A 46 -2.78 -8.80 -0.84
N ASN A 47 -4.10 -8.72 -0.96
CA ASN A 47 -4.94 -8.11 0.07
C ASN A 47 -4.71 -8.78 1.44
N GLY A 48 -4.76 -7.98 2.50
CA GLY A 48 -4.57 -8.47 3.87
C GLY A 48 -3.11 -8.56 4.33
N ARG A 49 -2.15 -8.22 3.47
CA ARG A 49 -0.71 -8.19 3.78
C ARG A 49 -0.02 -6.98 3.17
N PHE A 50 1.10 -6.59 3.78
CA PHE A 50 1.94 -5.47 3.35
C PHE A 50 3.37 -5.66 3.88
N GLY A 51 4.27 -4.72 3.57
CA GLY A 51 5.65 -4.74 4.05
C GLY A 51 6.65 -5.32 3.04
N TRP A 52 7.87 -5.58 3.51
CA TRP A 52 8.88 -6.30 2.72
C TRP A 52 8.41 -7.73 2.49
N ASN A 53 8.42 -8.18 1.23
CA ASN A 53 7.96 -9.52 0.82
C ASN A 53 6.53 -9.88 1.26
N CYS A 54 5.73 -8.88 1.65
CA CYS A 54 4.36 -9.08 2.12
C CYS A 54 4.25 -9.93 3.40
N ASP A 55 5.29 -9.90 4.24
CA ASP A 55 5.36 -10.69 5.48
C ASP A 55 4.45 -10.14 6.58
N THR A 56 4.10 -8.85 6.53
CA THR A 56 3.30 -8.20 7.56
C THR A 56 1.81 -8.37 7.27
N PRO A 57 1.03 -9.05 8.15
CA PRO A 57 -0.42 -9.09 8.01
C PRO A 57 -1.05 -7.75 8.41
N CYS A 58 -2.26 -7.48 7.91
CA CYS A 58 -3.01 -6.31 8.35
C CYS A 58 -3.34 -6.36 9.84
N ILE A 59 -3.28 -5.19 10.47
CA ILE A 59 -3.72 -5.00 11.86
C ILE A 59 -5.23 -5.24 11.94
N LYS A 60 -5.68 -5.80 13.06
CA LYS A 60 -7.12 -6.00 13.33
C LYS A 60 -7.90 -4.70 13.13
N GLY A 61 -9.01 -4.78 12.42
CA GLY A 61 -9.81 -3.62 12.05
C GLY A 61 -9.40 -2.96 10.73
N PHE A 62 -8.39 -3.47 10.02
CA PHE A 62 -8.03 -3.01 8.68
C PHE A 62 -8.02 -4.16 7.66
N TYR A 63 -8.34 -3.85 6.42
CA TYR A 63 -8.43 -4.83 5.33
C TYR A 63 -8.11 -4.23 3.96
N GLY A 64 -8.04 -5.09 2.95
CA GLY A 64 -7.87 -4.72 1.54
C GLY A 64 -6.41 -4.60 1.11
N HIS A 65 -6.16 -3.92 -0.01
CA HIS A 65 -4.80 -3.73 -0.52
C HIS A 65 -4.02 -2.80 0.42
N LEU A 66 -2.88 -3.30 0.92
CA LEU A 66 -2.00 -2.60 1.86
C LEU A 66 -2.70 -2.08 3.12
N CYS A 67 -3.78 -2.74 3.54
CA CYS A 67 -4.57 -2.37 4.72
C CYS A 67 -5.15 -0.94 4.65
N SER A 68 -5.40 -0.45 3.44
CA SER A 68 -5.89 0.91 3.18
C SER A 68 -7.32 1.16 3.66
N LYS A 69 -8.09 0.11 3.97
CA LYS A 69 -9.49 0.21 4.38
C LYS A 69 -9.65 -0.16 5.85
N SER A 70 -10.46 0.60 6.59
CA SER A 70 -10.89 0.24 7.95
C SER A 70 -12.20 -0.56 7.91
N CYS A 71 -12.30 -1.55 8.79
CA CYS A 71 -13.52 -2.33 8.99
C CYS A 71 -14.56 -1.54 9.79
N GLU A 72 -15.82 -1.67 9.39
CA GLU A 72 -16.97 -1.08 10.12
C GLU A 72 -17.57 -2.04 11.17
N CYS A 73 -17.10 -3.27 11.23
CA CYS A 73 -17.48 -4.28 12.22
C CYS A 73 -16.49 -4.34 13.38
N SER A 74 -16.77 -5.20 14.36
CA SER A 74 -15.84 -5.46 15.46
C SER A 74 -14.46 -5.87 14.90
N PRO A 75 -13.35 -5.36 15.47
CA PRO A 75 -11.99 -5.69 15.02
C PRO A 75 -11.68 -7.19 15.08
N ASN A 76 -12.42 -7.96 15.89
CA ASN A 76 -12.30 -9.41 15.98
C ASN A 76 -13.03 -10.17 14.86
N SER A 77 -13.98 -9.53 14.17
CA SER A 77 -14.75 -10.09 13.05
C SER A 77 -14.32 -9.54 11.68
N CYS A 78 -13.23 -8.77 11.67
CA CYS A 78 -12.67 -8.15 10.47
C CYS A 78 -11.68 -9.11 9.82
N ASP A 79 -12.03 -9.65 8.65
CA ASP A 79 -11.12 -10.42 7.82
C ASP A 79 -10.15 -9.46 7.10
N PRO A 80 -8.83 -9.65 7.17
CA PRO A 80 -7.87 -8.73 6.58
C PRO A 80 -7.92 -8.70 5.04
N VAL A 81 -8.47 -9.72 4.39
CA VAL A 81 -8.59 -9.81 2.93
C VAL A 81 -9.93 -9.23 2.46
N LYS A 82 -11.03 -9.66 3.08
CA LYS A 82 -12.41 -9.37 2.65
C LYS A 82 -13.06 -8.22 3.42
N GLY A 83 -12.53 -7.87 4.59
CA GLY A 83 -13.16 -6.96 5.53
C GLY A 83 -14.20 -7.67 6.38
N CYS A 84 -15.32 -7.02 6.65
CA CYS A 84 -16.37 -7.60 7.45
C CYS A 84 -17.12 -8.69 6.67
N HIS A 85 -17.35 -9.84 7.29
CA HIS A 85 -18.28 -10.85 6.75
C HIS A 85 -19.69 -10.28 6.79
N THR A 86 -20.09 -9.57 5.73
CA THR A 86 -21.46 -9.16 5.51
C THR A 86 -22.25 -10.36 4.99
N SER A 87 -22.58 -11.29 5.88
CA SER A 87 -23.82 -12.05 5.69
C SER A 87 -24.99 -11.06 5.81
N GLY A 88 -25.30 -10.38 4.71
CA GLY A 88 -26.63 -9.85 4.40
C GLY A 88 -27.26 -8.81 5.33
N LEU A 89 -26.52 -7.99 6.08
CA LEU A 89 -27.12 -6.95 6.94
C LEU A 89 -26.62 -5.52 6.70
N PHE A 90 -26.21 -5.19 5.47
CA PHE A 90 -25.86 -3.80 5.06
C PHE A 90 -26.67 -3.25 3.87
N SER A 91 -27.83 -3.85 3.57
CA SER A 91 -28.90 -3.15 2.83
C SER A 91 -29.90 -2.42 3.75
N LEU A 92 -29.64 -2.35 5.07
CA LEU A 92 -30.45 -1.57 6.03
C LEU A 92 -29.71 -0.35 6.58
N LYS A 93 -28.94 0.37 5.75
CA LYS A 93 -28.87 1.84 5.92
C LYS A 93 -30.07 2.45 5.19
N ARG A 94 -31.23 2.36 5.85
CA ARG A 94 -32.35 3.28 5.63
C ARG A 94 -32.76 3.81 7.00
N ALA A 95 -32.27 4.99 7.30
CA ALA A 95 -32.88 5.98 8.19
C ALA A 95 -32.49 7.35 7.65
#